data_AF-A0A7C2XF22-F1
#
_entry.id   AF-A0A7C2XF22-F1
#
_cell.length_a   1.000
_cell.length_b   1.000
_cell.length_c   1.000
_cell.angle_alpha   90.00
_cell.angle_beta   90.00
_cell.angle_gamma   90.00
#
_symmetry.space_group_name_H-M   'P 1'
#
loop_
_entity.id
_entity.type
_entity.pdbx_description
1 polymer ?
#
loop_
_entity_poly.entity_id
_entity_poly.type
_entity_poly.pdbx_seq_one_letter_code
_entity_poly.pdbx_strand_id
1 'polypeptide(L)'
;MQFCPKCNNLMVPKRVKNGFKLVCTNCGYSKRVKKIDIKLVSKSADKKSKEIALTTPEEVKAREEEKMLLEELYKDSLEYFETD
;
A
#
# COMPACT_ATOMS: atom_id res chain seq x y z
N MET A 1 -0.24 -9.23 12.41
CA MET A 1 -1.02 -10.10 11.50
C MET A 1 -0.94 -11.53 12.03
N GLN A 2 -2.00 -12.35 11.95
CA GLN A 2 -2.00 -13.74 12.47
C GLN A 2 -2.46 -14.71 11.38
N PHE A 3 -1.84 -15.89 11.35
CA PHE A 3 -2.20 -16.99 10.45
C PHE A 3 -3.09 -18.01 11.16
N CYS A 4 -3.91 -18.73 10.39
CA CYS A 4 -4.78 -19.76 10.91
C CYS A 4 -3.98 -20.99 11.34
N PRO A 5 -4.15 -21.49 12.58
CA PRO A 5 -3.40 -22.66 13.05
C PRO A 5 -3.81 -23.98 12.37
N LYS A 6 -4.92 -23.98 11.62
CA LYS A 6 -5.43 -25.19 10.93
C LYS A 6 -4.94 -25.32 9.49
N CYS A 7 -4.89 -24.21 8.76
CA CYS A 7 -4.62 -24.22 7.32
C CYS A 7 -3.56 -23.20 6.89
N ASN A 8 -2.87 -22.58 7.85
CA ASN A 8 -1.86 -21.52 7.63
C ASN A 8 -2.30 -20.35 6.75
N ASN A 9 -3.60 -20.20 6.48
CA ASN A 9 -4.10 -19.06 5.72
C ASN A 9 -4.17 -17.79 6.60
N LEU A 10 -4.00 -16.63 5.99
CA LEU A 10 -4.05 -15.35 6.69
C LEU A 10 -5.45 -15.12 7.30
N MET A 11 -5.50 -14.73 8.57
CA MET A 11 -6.77 -14.41 9.23
C MET A 11 -7.15 -12.94 9.02
N VAL A 12 -8.44 -12.70 8.76
CA VAL A 12 -8.99 -11.37 8.47
C VAL A 12 -9.79 -10.85 9.67
N PRO A 13 -9.57 -9.61 10.14
CA PRO A 13 -10.36 -9.03 11.23
C PRO A 13 -11.78 -8.66 10.77
N LYS A 14 -12.78 -9.12 11.52
CA LYS A 14 -14.19 -8.80 11.36
C LYS A 14 -14.68 -8.04 12.59
N ARG A 15 -15.25 -6.85 12.38
CA ARG A 15 -15.81 -6.02 13.46
C ARG A 15 -17.09 -6.66 14.02
N VAL A 16 -17.20 -6.69 15.33
CA VAL A 16 -18.38 -7.17 16.08
C VAL A 16 -18.73 -6.14 17.16
N LYS A 17 -19.97 -6.14 17.67
CA LYS A 17 -20.48 -5.09 18.56
C LYS A 17 -19.54 -4.76 19.73
N ASN A 18 -18.85 -5.77 20.29
CA ASN A 18 -17.94 -5.62 21.44
C ASN A 18 -16.45 -5.89 21.09
N GLY A 19 -16.01 -5.52 19.88
CA GLY A 19 -14.59 -5.55 19.50
C GLY A 19 -14.35 -6.13 18.11
N PHE A 20 -13.27 -6.88 17.97
CA PHE A 20 -12.92 -7.51 16.70
C PHE A 20 -12.68 -9.01 16.89
N LYS A 21 -13.00 -9.79 15.85
CA LYS A 21 -12.67 -11.20 15.76
C LYS A 21 -11.84 -11.45 14.53
N LEU A 22 -10.78 -12.23 14.63
CA LEU A 22 -10.06 -12.73 13.46
C LEU A 22 -10.78 -13.96 12.93
N VAL A 23 -11.02 -14.04 11.63
CA VAL A 23 -11.69 -15.16 10.96
C VAL A 23 -10.82 -15.65 9.82
N CYS A 24 -10.62 -16.95 9.74
CA CYS A 24 -10.00 -17.60 8.58
C CYS A 24 -11.05 -17.74 7.47
N THR A 25 -10.73 -17.24 6.28
CA THR A 25 -11.59 -17.35 5.09
C THR A 25 -11.62 -18.76 4.50
N ASN A 26 -10.60 -19.58 4.75
CA ASN A 26 -10.49 -20.92 4.16
C ASN A 26 -11.21 -22.00 5.00
N CYS A 27 -10.97 -22.04 6.32
CA CYS A 27 -11.55 -23.10 7.19
C CYS A 27 -12.61 -22.63 8.18
N GLY A 28 -12.91 -21.32 8.23
CA GLY A 28 -13.92 -20.76 9.14
C GLY A 28 -13.48 -20.62 10.61
N TYR A 29 -12.23 -20.97 10.96
CA TYR A 29 -11.71 -20.77 12.31
C TYR A 29 -11.82 -19.30 12.74
N SER A 30 -12.31 -19.04 13.96
CA SER A 30 -12.44 -17.67 14.47
C SER A 30 -11.91 -17.51 15.89
N LYS A 31 -11.27 -16.35 16.15
CA LYS A 31 -10.68 -16.01 17.45
C LYS A 31 -11.09 -14.59 17.84
N ARG A 32 -11.68 -14.43 19.03
CA ARG A 32 -11.98 -13.09 19.58
C ARG A 32 -10.69 -12.47 20.11
N VAL A 33 -10.48 -11.19 19.81
CA VAL A 33 -9.32 -10.42 20.26
C VAL A 33 -9.81 -9.15 20.94
N LYS A 34 -9.46 -8.97 22.22
CA LYS A 34 -9.89 -7.83 23.04
C LYS A 34 -9.11 -6.54 22.72
N LYS A 35 -7.85 -6.70 22.33
CA LYS A 35 -6.99 -5.64 21.79
C LYS A 35 -6.34 -6.16 20.53
N ILE A 36 -6.45 -5.37 19.47
CA ILE A 36 -5.78 -5.62 18.21
C ILE A 36 -4.62 -4.63 18.16
N ASP A 37 -3.38 -5.08 18.40
CA ASP A 37 -2.16 -4.32 18.07
C ASP A 37 -1.86 -4.45 16.56
N ILE A 38 -2.91 -4.47 15.73
CA ILE A 38 -2.77 -4.31 14.29
C ILE A 38 -2.91 -2.81 14.07
N LYS A 39 -1.87 -2.18 13.53
CA LYS A 39 -1.96 -0.86 12.91
C LYS A 39 -3.09 -0.93 11.88
N LEU A 40 -4.30 -0.57 12.29
CA LEU A 40 -5.44 -0.37 11.42
C LEU A 40 -5.09 0.86 10.60
N VAL A 41 -4.40 0.66 9.47
CA VAL A 41 -4.41 1.65 8.40
C VAL A 41 -5.80 1.57 7.79
N SER A 42 -6.75 2.24 8.44
CA SER A 42 -8.00 2.58 7.79
C SER A 42 -7.63 3.42 6.57
N LYS A 43 -7.78 2.84 5.37
CA LYS A 43 -7.99 3.63 4.16
C LYS A 43 -9.38 4.27 4.30
N SER A 44 -9.52 5.19 5.25
CA SER A 44 -10.56 6.21 5.19
C SER A 44 -10.19 7.09 4.00
N ALA A 45 -11.06 7.07 2.99
CA ALA A 45 -11.14 8.13 2.01
C ALA A 45 -11.08 9.49 2.75
N ASP A 46 -10.40 10.45 2.12
CA ASP A 46 -10.32 11.86 2.55
C ASP A 46 -9.45 12.14 3.78
N LYS A 47 -8.14 12.01 3.57
CA LYS A 47 -7.19 13.11 3.86
C LYS A 47 -5.88 12.75 3.19
N LYS A 48 -5.32 13.71 2.44
CA LYS A 48 -3.99 13.68 1.83
C LYS A 48 -2.94 13.15 2.82
N SER A 49 -2.78 11.84 2.94
CA SER A 49 -1.61 11.26 3.55
C SER A 49 -0.53 11.45 2.51
N LYS A 50 0.18 12.57 2.60
CA LYS A 50 1.52 12.67 2.06
C LYS A 50 2.22 11.41 2.56
N GLU A 51 2.46 10.47 1.65
CA GLU A 51 3.47 9.46 1.86
C GLU A 51 4.72 10.24 2.23
N ILE A 52 5.08 10.24 3.51
CA ILE A 52 6.39 10.71 3.92
C ILE A 52 7.31 9.58 3.49
N ALA A 53 7.63 9.57 2.20
CA ALA A 53 8.83 8.95 1.72
C ALA A 53 9.95 9.67 2.49
N LEU A 54 10.62 8.96 3.40
CA LEU A 54 11.95 9.37 3.81
C LEU A 54 12.85 9.17 2.59
N THR A 55 12.75 10.09 1.63
CA THR A 55 13.77 10.26 0.61
C THR A 55 14.77 11.25 1.19
N THR A 56 16.02 10.83 1.25
CA THR A 56 17.12 11.77 1.48
C THR A 56 17.09 12.85 0.38
N PRO A 57 17.60 14.07 0.63
CA PRO A 57 17.60 15.15 -0.37
C PRO A 57 18.25 14.76 -1.70
N GLU A 58 19.17 13.78 -1.68
CA GLU A 58 19.85 13.24 -2.87
C GLU A 58 18.91 12.39 -3.74
N GLU A 59 18.07 11.55 -3.13
CA GLU A 59 17.11 10.70 -3.84
C GLU A 59 15.99 11.51 -4.51
N VAL A 60 15.63 12.67 -3.94
CA VAL A 60 14.65 13.58 -4.55
C VAL A 60 15.21 14.19 -5.83
N LYS A 61 16.46 14.66 -5.79
CA LYS A 61 17.13 15.23 -6.96
C LYS A 61 17.33 14.20 -8.06
N ALA A 62 17.82 13.01 -7.70
CA ALA A 62 18.01 11.91 -8.66
C ALA A 62 16.70 11.54 -9.37
N ARG A 63 15.57 11.54 -8.65
CA ARG A 63 14.25 11.26 -9.21
C ARG A 63 13.72 12.38 -10.10
N GLU A 64 14.00 13.64 -9.77
CA GLU A 64 13.64 14.78 -10.61
C GLU A 64 14.48 14.81 -11.90
N GLU A 65 15.78 14.53 -11.80
CA GLU A 65 16.69 14.42 -12.94
C GLU A 65 16.28 13.28 -13.89
N GLU A 66 15.98 12.09 -13.35
CA GLU A 66 15.49 10.95 -14.15
C GLU A 66 14.19 11.31 -14.89
N LYS A 67 13.29 12.02 -14.21
CA LYS A 67 12.02 12.44 -14.81
C LYS A 67 12.22 13.46 -15.93
N MET A 68 13.10 14.46 -15.73
CA MET A 68 13.41 15.45 -16.76
C MET A 68 14.07 14.79 -17.99
N LEU A 69 15.02 13.89 -17.78
CA LEU A 69 15.68 13.14 -18.86
C LEU A 69 14.67 12.33 -19.68
N LEU A 70 13.72 11.66 -19.01
CA LEU A 70 12.69 10.87 -19.68
C LEU A 70 11.75 11.75 -20.52
N GLU A 71 11.45 12.95 -20.02
CA GLU A 71 10.56 13.91 -20.68
C GLU A 71 11.21 14.51 -21.94
N GLU A 72 12.52 14.79 -21.89
CA GLU A 72 13.32 15.20 -23.07
C GLU A 72 13.38 14.09 -24.12
N LEU A 73 13.73 12.85 -23.73
CA LEU A 73 13.78 11.71 -24.64
C LEU A 73 12.44 11.46 -25.36
N TYR A 74 11.33 11.63 -24.62
CA TYR A 74 10.01 11.45 -25.18
C TYR A 74 9.69 12.56 -26.19
N LYS A 75 10.06 13.81 -25.89
CA LYS A 75 9.88 14.94 -26.81
C LYS A 75 10.68 14.78 -28.09
N ASP A 76 11.95 14.40 -28.00
CA ASP A 76 12.80 14.11 -29.15
C ASP A 76 12.19 13.00 -30.03
N SER A 77 11.64 11.96 -29.38
CA SER A 77 10.98 10.87 -30.11
C SER A 77 9.74 11.34 -30.86
N LEU A 78 8.93 12.22 -30.26
CA LEU A 78 7.73 12.78 -30.90
C LEU A 78 8.09 13.73 -32.03
N GLU A 79 9.08 14.60 -31.84
CA GLU A 79 9.57 15.49 -32.90
C GLU A 79 10.06 14.69 -34.11
N TYR A 80 10.75 13.57 -33.90
CA TYR A 80 11.15 12.66 -34.96
C TYR A 80 9.94 12.12 -35.77
N PHE A 81 8.87 11.67 -35.09
CA PHE A 81 7.67 11.17 -35.75
C PHE A 81 6.82 12.25 -36.41
N GLU A 82 6.96 13.52 -36.01
CA GLU A 82 6.27 14.66 -36.63
C GLU A 82 7.01 15.20 -37.88
N THR A 83 8.29 14.86 -38.04
CA THR A 83 9.11 15.28 -39.18
C THR A 83 9.10 14.33 -40.39
N ASP A 84 8.43 13.19 -40.29
CA ASP A 84 8.12 12.25 -41.39
C ASP A 84 6.67 12.41 -41.89
#